data_AF-A0AAQ4Q1Y3-F1
#
_entry.id   AF-A0AAQ4Q1Y3-F1
#
_cell.length_a   1.000
_cell.length_b   1.000
_cell.length_c   1.000
_cell.angle_alpha   90.00
_cell.angle_beta   90.00
_cell.angle_gamma   90.00
#
_symmetry.space_group_name_H-M   'P 1'
#
loop_
_entity.id
_entity.type
_entity.pdbx_description
1 polymer ?
#
loop_
_entity_poly.entity_id
_entity_poly.type
_entity_poly.pdbx_seq_one_letter_code
_entity_poly.pdbx_strand_id
1 'polypeptide(L)'
;PASRAGTPAALAPKQRRSGAHEPGLWRASYPLNATQTARWRGRHGPPGAPLHCNESGSRNVCHSLTKTDPTPFKPLSDIQVVHVKTVSSSSSDLRSGDCLPSEQIRELVPESQAYMDLLAFERKLDQTIMRKRVDIQEALKRPMKQKRKLRLYISNTFNPARPDADDSDGSIASWELRVEGKLLDDPGKQKKKFSSFFKSLVIELDKDLYGPDNHLVEWHRTPTTQETDGFQVKRPGDVSVRCTLLLMLDYQPPQFKLDPRLARLLGIHTQTRSCIIQALWQYVKTNKLQDSHDKEYINCDKYFQQIFDGPRLKFSEIPQRLTNLLLPPDPIVINHVISVDPNDQKKTACYDIDVEVEDPLKGQMSSFLLSTANQQEIASLDNKIHETIESINQLKIQRDFMLSFSRDPKGYIQDWLKSQSRDLKLMTDVVGNPEEERRAAFYHEPWSQEAVSRYFYCKIQQRRQELEQALAVRNT
;
A
#
# COMPACT_ATOMS: atom_id res chain seq x y z
N PRO A 1 40.28 10.50 -52.82
CA PRO A 1 40.95 9.23 -52.40
C PRO A 1 39.93 8.31 -51.70
N ALA A 2 39.13 7.52 -52.42
CA ALA A 2 39.45 6.18 -52.95
C ALA A 2 39.88 5.21 -51.84
N SER A 3 39.42 3.97 -51.66
CA SER A 3 38.36 3.11 -52.21
C SER A 3 38.70 1.68 -51.74
N ARG A 4 37.70 0.84 -51.39
CA ARG A 4 37.61 -0.64 -51.48
C ARG A 4 36.81 -1.17 -50.28
N ALA A 5 35.57 -1.67 -50.39
CA ALA A 5 34.96 -2.70 -51.24
C ALA A 5 35.43 -4.13 -50.93
N GLY A 6 34.50 -4.97 -50.44
CA GLY A 6 34.63 -6.44 -50.34
C GLY A 6 33.62 -7.12 -49.41
N THR A 7 32.47 -7.53 -49.96
CA THR A 7 31.56 -8.61 -49.45
C THR A 7 31.43 -9.61 -50.63
N PRO A 8 30.86 -10.83 -50.54
CA PRO A 8 30.26 -11.56 -49.41
C PRO A 8 30.62 -13.07 -49.35
N ALA A 9 30.11 -13.81 -48.35
CA ALA A 9 29.95 -15.27 -48.44
C ALA A 9 28.63 -15.71 -47.80
N ALA A 10 27.79 -16.34 -48.60
CA ALA A 10 26.51 -16.93 -48.26
C ALA A 10 26.66 -18.43 -47.97
N LEU A 11 25.91 -18.95 -47.00
CA LEU A 11 25.51 -20.36 -46.94
C LEU A 11 24.10 -20.41 -46.35
N ALA A 12 23.17 -20.90 -47.17
CA ALA A 12 21.74 -21.05 -46.90
C ALA A 12 21.43 -22.52 -46.46
N PRO A 13 20.17 -22.98 -46.39
CA PRO A 13 19.56 -23.49 -45.16
C PRO A 13 19.25 -25.00 -45.21
N LYS A 14 18.88 -25.60 -44.07
CA LYS A 14 18.21 -26.92 -44.02
C LYS A 14 16.74 -26.76 -43.63
N GLN A 15 15.88 -27.12 -44.57
CA GLN A 15 14.43 -27.34 -44.43
C GLN A 15 14.10 -28.79 -44.03
N ARG A 16 12.82 -28.95 -43.64
CA ARG A 16 11.94 -30.15 -43.55
C ARG A 16 11.84 -30.78 -42.16
N ARG A 17 10.66 -31.08 -41.60
CA ARG A 17 9.30 -31.35 -42.14
C ARG A 17 8.27 -31.21 -40.99
N SER A 18 7.19 -30.44 -41.15
CA SER A 18 5.79 -30.86 -41.45
C SER A 18 5.01 -31.58 -40.33
N GLY A 19 3.88 -30.97 -39.94
CA GLY A 19 2.79 -31.52 -39.12
C GLY A 19 1.97 -30.35 -38.55
N ALA A 20 1.11 -29.66 -39.31
CA ALA A 20 -0.29 -30.03 -39.60
C ALA A 20 -1.09 -30.40 -38.34
N HIS A 21 -1.73 -29.42 -37.70
CA HIS A 21 -3.09 -29.52 -37.15
C HIS A 21 -3.64 -28.10 -36.86
N GLU A 22 -4.88 -27.88 -37.31
CA GLU A 22 -5.62 -26.62 -37.35
C GLU A 22 -6.04 -26.05 -35.97
N PRO A 23 -6.40 -24.75 -35.90
CA PRO A 23 -6.69 -24.04 -34.67
C PRO A 23 -8.15 -24.21 -34.21
N GLY A 24 -8.32 -24.55 -32.93
CA GLY A 24 -9.59 -24.64 -32.23
C GLY A 24 -10.26 -23.27 -32.04
N LEU A 25 -11.32 -23.07 -32.81
CA LEU A 25 -12.36 -22.06 -32.66
C LEU A 25 -13.09 -22.22 -31.32
N TRP A 26 -13.05 -21.19 -30.46
CA TRP A 26 -14.07 -21.02 -29.41
C TRP A 26 -15.13 -20.04 -29.91
N ARG A 27 -16.11 -20.58 -30.63
CA ARG A 27 -17.39 -19.91 -30.88
C ARG A 27 -18.23 -19.96 -29.61
N ALA A 28 -18.65 -18.78 -29.16
CA ALA A 28 -19.82 -18.61 -28.31
C ALA A 28 -21.04 -19.25 -28.98
N SER A 29 -21.75 -20.10 -28.24
CA SER A 29 -23.07 -20.62 -28.62
C SER A 29 -24.05 -20.32 -27.49
N TYR A 30 -25.05 -19.50 -27.82
CA TYR A 30 -26.30 -19.35 -27.07
C TYR A 30 -27.12 -20.64 -27.13
N PRO A 31 -28.06 -20.81 -26.20
CA PRO A 31 -29.43 -21.15 -26.60
C PRO A 31 -30.42 -20.02 -26.29
N LEU A 32 -31.33 -19.86 -27.23
CA LEU A 32 -32.48 -18.97 -27.32
C LEU A 32 -33.70 -19.46 -26.53
N ASN A 33 -34.67 -18.54 -26.39
CA ASN A 33 -36.12 -18.66 -26.11
C ASN A 33 -36.55 -18.45 -24.65
N ALA A 34 -37.56 -17.64 -24.33
CA ALA A 34 -38.40 -16.74 -25.12
C ALA A 34 -39.24 -15.84 -24.18
N THR A 35 -39.70 -14.71 -24.73
CA THR A 35 -40.98 -14.01 -24.46
C THR A 35 -41.30 -13.51 -23.05
N GLN A 36 -41.32 -12.18 -22.89
CA GLN A 36 -42.58 -11.42 -23.01
C GLN A 36 -42.34 -9.91 -23.17
N THR A 37 -43.09 -9.37 -24.10
CA THR A 37 -43.20 -7.98 -24.55
C THR A 37 -44.09 -7.15 -23.62
N ALA A 38 -43.68 -5.92 -23.29
CA ALA A 38 -44.63 -4.83 -23.02
C ALA A 38 -44.03 -3.48 -23.43
N ARG A 39 -44.64 -2.95 -24.48
CA ARG A 39 -44.45 -1.68 -25.17
C ARG A 39 -45.19 -0.57 -24.41
N TRP A 40 -44.62 0.61 -24.20
CA TRP A 40 -45.39 1.86 -24.19
C TRP A 40 -44.57 3.02 -24.78
N ARG A 41 -45.13 3.61 -25.84
CA ARG A 41 -44.68 4.83 -26.51
C ARG A 41 -45.07 6.05 -25.68
N GLY A 42 -44.29 7.12 -25.82
CA GLY A 42 -44.54 8.41 -25.17
C GLY A 42 -45.68 9.26 -25.77
N ARG A 43 -45.86 10.42 -25.16
CA ARG A 43 -46.32 11.67 -25.80
C ARG A 43 -46.00 12.87 -24.92
N HIS A 44 -45.49 13.91 -25.55
CA HIS A 44 -45.40 15.28 -25.06
C HIS A 44 -46.78 15.94 -24.93
N GLY A 45 -46.88 16.91 -24.00
CA GLY A 45 -47.93 17.93 -23.86
C GLY A 45 -47.54 18.94 -22.75
N PRO A 46 -48.02 20.20 -22.78
CA PRO A 46 -47.18 21.42 -22.60
C PRO A 46 -47.35 22.15 -21.24
N PRO A 47 -46.66 23.31 -21.00
CA PRO A 47 -46.45 23.90 -19.67
C PRO A 47 -47.47 24.99 -19.30
N GLY A 48 -47.63 25.23 -18.00
CA GLY A 48 -48.38 26.35 -17.43
C GLY A 48 -47.66 26.94 -16.22
N ALA A 49 -47.51 28.27 -16.22
CA ALA A 49 -47.22 29.14 -15.08
C ALA A 49 -48.41 30.14 -14.99
N PRO A 50 -48.69 30.92 -13.90
CA PRO A 50 -47.68 31.77 -13.23
C PRO A 50 -47.88 32.15 -11.73
N LEU A 51 -46.82 32.77 -11.17
CA LEU A 51 -46.73 33.89 -10.19
C LEU A 51 -47.43 33.83 -8.79
N HIS A 52 -46.65 34.00 -7.71
CA HIS A 52 -46.64 35.25 -6.92
C HIS A 52 -45.51 35.32 -5.87
N CYS A 53 -44.88 36.49 -5.76
CA CYS A 53 -43.97 36.94 -4.70
C CYS A 53 -44.75 37.46 -3.47
N ASN A 54 -44.17 37.38 -2.25
CA ASN A 54 -43.92 38.58 -1.44
C ASN A 54 -43.02 38.35 -0.20
N GLU A 55 -42.32 39.44 0.14
CA GLU A 55 -41.33 39.66 1.19
C GLU A 55 -41.89 39.88 2.61
N SER A 56 -40.95 40.14 3.53
CA SER A 56 -41.02 40.71 4.90
C SER A 56 -41.12 39.65 6.01
N GLY A 57 -40.34 39.66 7.09
CA GLY A 57 -39.37 40.61 7.64
C GLY A 57 -39.56 40.63 9.16
N SER A 58 -38.51 40.38 9.97
CA SER A 58 -38.31 41.03 11.29
C SER A 58 -37.09 40.51 12.05
N ARG A 59 -36.39 41.49 12.64
CA ARG A 59 -35.30 41.40 13.62
C ARG A 59 -35.84 41.11 15.03
N ASN A 60 -35.05 40.46 15.90
CA ASN A 60 -34.55 41.04 17.18
C ASN A 60 -33.82 40.01 18.08
N VAL A 61 -32.50 40.21 18.23
CA VAL A 61 -31.71 40.52 19.45
C VAL A 61 -32.00 39.85 20.83
N CYS A 62 -30.88 39.50 21.50
CA CYS A 62 -30.61 39.25 22.94
C CYS A 62 -31.01 37.86 23.52
N HIS A 63 -30.29 37.20 24.45
CA HIS A 63 -29.31 37.60 25.46
C HIS A 63 -28.28 36.47 25.76
N SER A 64 -27.12 36.87 26.28
CA SER A 64 -26.11 36.09 27.01
C SER A 64 -26.65 35.36 28.25
N LEU A 65 -26.03 34.22 28.65
CA LEU A 65 -25.51 33.94 30.01
C LEU A 65 -24.88 32.52 30.15
N THR A 66 -23.65 32.51 30.67
CA THR A 66 -23.00 31.57 31.64
C THR A 66 -22.74 30.08 31.34
N LYS A 67 -21.43 29.79 31.24
CA LYS A 67 -20.60 28.81 31.99
C LYS A 67 -21.21 27.46 32.41
N THR A 68 -20.59 26.39 31.91
CA THR A 68 -20.11 25.24 32.72
C THR A 68 -18.96 24.54 32.00
N ASP A 69 -17.78 24.50 32.63
CA ASP A 69 -16.65 23.63 32.24
C ASP A 69 -16.98 22.15 32.49
N PRO A 70 -16.34 21.23 31.75
CA PRO A 70 -15.74 20.08 32.44
C PRO A 70 -14.28 19.84 32.03
N THR A 71 -13.57 19.28 33.00
CA THR A 71 -12.15 18.90 33.10
C THR A 71 -11.56 18.12 31.91
N PRO A 72 -10.21 18.20 31.71
CA PRO A 72 -9.55 17.62 30.53
C PRO A 72 -9.22 16.14 30.71
N PHE A 73 -9.74 15.30 29.81
CA PHE A 73 -9.22 13.96 29.56
C PHE A 73 -7.93 14.07 28.73
N LYS A 74 -6.81 13.53 29.24
CA LYS A 74 -5.58 13.32 28.48
C LYS A 74 -5.77 12.17 27.47
N PRO A 75 -5.42 12.34 26.18
CA PRO A 75 -5.17 11.20 25.32
C PRO A 75 -3.78 10.62 25.59
N LEU A 76 -3.71 9.29 25.62
CA LEU A 76 -2.50 8.50 25.64
C LEU A 76 -1.67 8.71 24.37
N SER A 77 -0.35 8.68 24.57
CA SER A 77 0.75 8.75 23.62
C SER A 77 0.47 8.18 22.22
N ASP A 78 0.78 9.03 21.24
CA ASP A 78 0.81 8.75 19.81
C ASP A 78 1.60 7.47 19.48
N ILE A 79 0.90 6.48 18.91
CA ILE A 79 1.50 5.58 17.94
C ILE A 79 1.66 6.41 16.67
N GLN A 80 2.88 6.80 16.32
CA GLN A 80 3.18 7.30 14.99
C GLN A 80 2.94 6.18 13.98
N VAL A 81 1.70 6.07 13.52
CA VAL A 81 1.40 5.49 12.23
C VAL A 81 2.02 6.47 11.24
N VAL A 82 3.17 6.10 10.69
CA VAL A 82 3.72 6.75 9.50
C VAL A 82 2.67 6.53 8.40
N HIS A 83 1.72 7.47 8.32
CA HIS A 83 1.00 7.73 7.10
C HIS A 83 2.06 8.18 6.12
N VAL A 84 2.55 7.23 5.33
CA VAL A 84 3.04 7.56 4.01
C VAL A 84 1.86 8.27 3.37
N LYS A 85 1.90 9.61 3.38
CA LYS A 85 1.13 10.40 2.45
C LYS A 85 1.56 9.85 1.11
N THR A 86 0.75 8.96 0.54
CA THR A 86 0.74 8.74 -0.88
C THR A 86 0.60 10.15 -1.42
N VAL A 87 1.70 10.68 -1.95
CA VAL A 87 1.63 11.83 -2.83
C VAL A 87 0.71 11.33 -3.93
N SER A 88 -0.58 11.62 -3.80
CA SER A 88 -1.42 11.82 -4.95
C SER A 88 -0.67 12.92 -5.69
N SER A 89 0.17 12.50 -6.63
CA SER A 89 0.54 13.36 -7.73
C SER A 89 -0.75 14.02 -8.15
N SER A 90 -0.73 15.33 -8.21
CA SER A 90 -1.76 16.17 -8.80
C SER A 90 -1.88 15.83 -10.29
N SER A 91 -2.33 14.61 -10.58
CA SER A 91 -2.82 14.12 -11.86
C SER A 91 -4.31 14.41 -11.99
N SER A 92 -4.91 15.09 -11.00
CA SER A 92 -6.33 15.36 -10.89
C SER A 92 -6.85 16.47 -11.82
N ASP A 93 -6.09 16.88 -12.84
CA ASP A 93 -6.57 17.85 -13.83
C ASP A 93 -6.17 17.56 -15.28
N LEU A 94 -5.72 16.34 -15.60
CA LEU A 94 -5.61 15.88 -16.99
C LEU A 94 -6.80 14.97 -17.28
N ARG A 95 -7.79 15.47 -18.03
CA ARG A 95 -8.93 14.63 -18.42
C ARG A 95 -8.41 13.55 -19.35
N SER A 96 -8.89 12.32 -19.18
CA SER A 96 -8.46 11.16 -19.99
C SER A 96 -8.74 11.30 -21.51
N GLY A 97 -9.42 12.37 -21.93
CA GLY A 97 -9.65 12.74 -23.34
C GLY A 97 -8.57 13.66 -23.93
N ASP A 98 -7.73 14.28 -23.10
CA ASP A 98 -6.77 15.32 -23.51
C ASP A 98 -5.49 14.75 -24.16
N CYS A 99 -5.31 13.42 -24.05
CA CYS A 99 -4.22 12.68 -24.67
C CYS A 99 -4.66 11.85 -25.89
N LEU A 100 -5.89 12.04 -26.39
CA LEU A 100 -6.41 11.26 -27.51
C LEU A 100 -6.54 12.13 -28.77
N PRO A 101 -5.87 11.78 -29.88
CA PRO A 101 -6.16 12.37 -31.17
C PRO A 101 -7.63 12.13 -31.55
N SER A 102 -8.31 13.15 -32.07
CA SER A 102 -9.69 13.02 -32.55
C SER A 102 -9.79 11.92 -33.63
N GLU A 103 -10.92 11.21 -33.72
CA GLU A 103 -11.10 10.09 -34.69
C GLU A 103 -10.81 10.51 -36.13
N GLN A 104 -11.14 11.76 -36.48
CA GLN A 104 -10.88 12.33 -37.80
C GLN A 104 -9.39 12.55 -38.09
N ILE A 105 -8.53 12.74 -37.08
CA ILE A 105 -7.07 12.79 -37.28
C ILE A 105 -6.54 11.39 -37.57
N ARG A 106 -7.20 10.35 -37.04
CA ARG A 106 -6.75 8.95 -37.17
C ARG A 106 -6.90 8.41 -38.59
N GLU A 107 -7.96 8.82 -39.29
CA GLU A 107 -8.17 8.46 -40.69
C GLU A 107 -7.19 9.16 -41.64
N LEU A 108 -6.62 10.29 -41.21
CA LEU A 108 -5.74 11.12 -42.03
C LEU A 108 -4.27 10.72 -41.94
N VAL A 109 -3.85 10.11 -40.82
CA VAL A 109 -2.46 9.72 -40.56
C VAL A 109 -2.41 8.26 -40.08
N PRO A 110 -1.95 7.30 -40.90
CA PRO A 110 -1.97 5.88 -40.56
C PRO A 110 -1.07 5.52 -39.36
N GLU A 111 0.00 6.29 -39.12
CA GLU A 111 0.90 6.14 -37.98
C GLU A 111 0.23 6.45 -36.63
N SER A 112 -0.93 7.14 -36.64
CA SER A 112 -1.71 7.41 -35.43
C SER A 112 -2.19 6.12 -34.73
N GLN A 113 -2.38 5.02 -35.48
CA GLN A 113 -2.74 3.73 -34.92
C GLN A 113 -1.62 3.14 -34.05
N ALA A 114 -0.36 3.29 -34.49
CA ALA A 114 0.80 2.83 -33.71
C ALA A 114 0.91 3.58 -32.37
N TYR A 115 0.60 4.89 -32.35
CA TYR A 115 0.52 5.67 -31.12
C TYR A 115 -0.58 5.16 -30.17
N MET A 116 -1.76 4.82 -30.69
CA MET A 116 -2.85 4.24 -29.89
C MET A 116 -2.48 2.87 -29.30
N ASP A 117 -1.77 2.05 -30.06
CA ASP A 117 -1.27 0.75 -29.59
C ASP A 117 -0.23 0.92 -28.48
N LEU A 118 0.65 1.95 -28.60
CA LEU A 118 1.59 2.32 -27.54
C LEU A 118 0.88 2.78 -26.26
N LEU A 119 -0.15 3.63 -26.36
CA LEU A 119 -0.98 4.02 -25.21
C LEU A 119 -1.68 2.82 -24.56
N ALA A 120 -2.19 1.88 -25.36
CA ALA A 120 -2.82 0.67 -24.86
C ALA A 120 -1.80 -0.25 -24.15
N PHE A 121 -0.58 -0.32 -24.67
CA PHE A 121 0.52 -1.05 -24.04
C PHE A 121 0.97 -0.40 -22.73
N GLU A 122 1.16 0.92 -22.71
CA GLU A 122 1.49 1.71 -21.53
C GLU A 122 0.48 1.47 -20.41
N ARG A 123 -0.82 1.59 -20.68
CA ARG A 123 -1.88 1.31 -19.68
C ARG A 123 -1.75 -0.09 -19.07
N LYS A 124 -1.43 -1.11 -19.87
CA LYS A 124 -1.23 -2.49 -19.38
C LYS A 124 0.04 -2.61 -18.54
N LEU A 125 1.10 -1.94 -18.96
CA LEU A 125 2.37 -1.89 -18.24
C LEU A 125 2.18 -1.22 -16.87
N ASP A 126 1.56 -0.06 -16.82
CA ASP A 126 1.29 0.68 -15.57
C ASP A 126 0.41 -0.10 -14.61
N GLN A 127 -0.65 -0.74 -15.12
CA GLN A 127 -1.49 -1.64 -14.32
C GLN A 127 -0.67 -2.78 -13.71
N THR A 128 0.25 -3.35 -14.48
CA THR A 128 1.11 -4.45 -14.03
C THR A 128 2.12 -3.97 -13.00
N ILE A 129 2.76 -2.82 -13.23
CA ILE A 129 3.70 -2.20 -12.30
C ILE A 129 3.00 -1.87 -10.98
N MET A 130 1.83 -1.21 -11.03
CA MET A 130 1.09 -0.85 -9.84
C MET A 130 0.62 -2.08 -9.06
N ARG A 131 0.12 -3.11 -9.75
CA ARG A 131 -0.21 -4.40 -9.12
C ARG A 131 1.02 -5.01 -8.43
N LYS A 132 2.17 -5.09 -9.12
CA LYS A 132 3.40 -5.63 -8.54
C LYS A 132 3.91 -4.81 -7.36
N ARG A 133 3.76 -3.49 -7.40
CA ARG A 133 4.10 -2.58 -6.30
C ARG A 133 3.26 -2.90 -5.05
N VAL A 134 1.95 -3.12 -5.23
CA VAL A 134 1.05 -3.54 -4.14
C VAL A 134 1.39 -4.96 -3.65
N ASP A 135 1.65 -5.90 -4.55
CA ASP A 135 2.06 -7.27 -4.21
C ASP A 135 3.33 -7.27 -3.33
N ILE A 136 4.33 -6.46 -3.72
CA ILE A 136 5.58 -6.30 -2.95
C ILE A 136 5.31 -5.64 -1.60
N GLN A 137 4.47 -4.61 -1.56
CA GLN A 137 4.10 -3.96 -0.30
C GLN A 137 3.36 -4.92 0.65
N GLU A 138 2.51 -5.81 0.13
CA GLU A 138 1.87 -6.86 0.92
C GLU A 138 2.88 -7.91 1.39
N ALA A 139 3.78 -8.35 0.50
CA ALA A 139 4.82 -9.31 0.84
C ALA A 139 5.73 -8.80 1.96
N LEU A 140 6.11 -7.51 1.92
CA LEU A 140 6.94 -6.87 2.94
C LEU A 140 6.27 -6.74 4.31
N LYS A 141 4.93 -6.82 4.40
CA LYS A 141 4.23 -6.87 5.71
C LYS A 141 4.46 -8.20 6.43
N ARG A 142 4.86 -9.24 5.69
CA ARG A 142 5.16 -10.56 6.26
C ARG A 142 6.65 -10.62 6.58
N PRO A 143 7.05 -11.09 7.78
CA PRO A 143 8.46 -11.20 8.11
C PRO A 143 9.14 -12.22 7.18
N MET A 144 10.10 -11.75 6.39
CA MET A 144 10.92 -12.58 5.51
C MET A 144 12.24 -12.88 6.22
N LYS A 145 12.31 -14.05 6.87
CA LYS A 145 13.48 -14.52 7.60
C LYS A 145 13.99 -15.82 6.99
N GLN A 146 15.30 -16.00 6.99
CA GLN A 146 15.98 -17.21 6.57
C GLN A 146 16.75 -17.82 7.76
N LYS A 147 16.75 -19.15 7.87
CA LYS A 147 17.55 -19.85 8.88
C LYS A 147 19.01 -19.93 8.42
N ARG A 148 19.93 -19.58 9.32
CA ARG A 148 21.39 -19.66 9.13
C ARG A 148 22.03 -20.27 10.36
N LYS A 149 23.24 -20.80 10.21
CA LYS A 149 23.98 -21.38 11.33
C LYS A 149 24.89 -20.33 11.96
N LEU A 150 24.69 -20.04 13.23
CA LEU A 150 25.59 -19.27 14.07
C LEU A 150 26.52 -20.25 14.80
N ARG A 151 27.82 -20.18 14.55
CA ARG A 151 28.81 -20.99 15.25
C ARG A 151 29.28 -20.28 16.50
N LEU A 152 29.03 -20.89 17.65
CA LEU A 152 29.51 -20.49 18.96
C LEU A 152 30.89 -21.13 19.22
N TYR A 153 31.83 -20.35 19.73
CA TYR A 153 33.14 -20.78 20.18
C TYR A 153 33.25 -20.54 21.69
N ILE A 154 33.46 -21.60 22.46
CA ILE A 154 33.71 -21.52 23.89
C ILE A 154 35.14 -21.96 24.14
N SER A 155 35.96 -21.07 24.67
CA SER A 155 37.36 -21.34 25.02
C SER A 155 37.67 -20.90 26.43
N ASN A 156 38.43 -21.71 27.15
CA ASN A 156 38.95 -21.41 28.47
C ASN A 156 40.48 -21.20 28.40
N THR A 157 40.97 -20.18 29.09
CA THR A 157 42.42 -19.95 29.29
C THR A 157 42.70 -19.90 30.78
N PHE A 158 43.69 -20.63 31.26
CA PHE A 158 44.11 -20.61 32.66
C PHE A 158 45.45 -19.89 32.81
N ASN A 159 45.49 -18.90 33.71
CA ASN A 159 46.67 -18.13 34.05
C ASN A 159 47.15 -18.55 35.45
N PRO A 160 48.24 -19.34 35.54
CA PRO A 160 48.78 -19.77 36.84
C PRO A 160 49.36 -18.58 37.62
N ALA A 161 49.35 -18.70 38.94
CA ALA A 161 50.01 -17.74 39.83
C ALA A 161 51.53 -17.72 39.56
N ARG A 162 52.11 -16.53 39.35
CA ARG A 162 53.56 -16.36 39.25
C ARG A 162 54.16 -16.26 40.65
N PRO A 163 55.14 -17.10 41.01
CA PRO A 163 55.75 -17.07 42.34
C PRO A 163 56.73 -15.91 42.57
N ASP A 164 57.23 -15.23 41.53
CA ASP A 164 58.30 -14.23 41.63
C ASP A 164 57.85 -12.79 41.25
N ALA A 165 56.78 -12.28 41.88
CA ALA A 165 56.41 -10.86 41.74
C ALA A 165 56.80 -10.12 43.03
N ASP A 166 57.77 -9.21 42.93
CA ASP A 166 58.19 -8.32 44.02
C ASP A 166 56.97 -7.67 44.71
N ASP A 167 56.81 -7.99 46.00
CA ASP A 167 55.97 -7.48 47.11
C ASP A 167 55.00 -6.28 46.92
N SER A 168 54.33 -6.13 45.77
CA SER A 168 53.31 -5.07 45.59
C SER A 168 52.04 -5.50 44.85
N ASP A 169 52.03 -6.65 44.16
CA ASP A 169 50.77 -7.20 43.60
C ASP A 169 50.85 -8.73 43.44
N GLY A 170 50.32 -9.47 44.43
CA GLY A 170 50.30 -10.93 44.40
C GLY A 170 49.54 -11.46 43.19
N SER A 171 50.22 -12.18 42.30
CA SER A 171 49.62 -12.79 41.11
C SER A 171 48.70 -13.96 41.49
N ILE A 172 47.41 -13.71 41.74
CA ILE A 172 46.42 -14.76 42.03
C ILE A 172 46.13 -15.59 40.76
N ALA A 173 46.10 -16.92 40.90
CA ALA A 173 45.71 -17.83 39.82
C ALA A 173 44.30 -17.49 39.33
N SER A 174 44.11 -17.40 38.01
CA SER A 174 42.83 -17.00 37.43
C SER A 174 42.53 -17.75 36.14
N TRP A 175 41.26 -17.98 35.88
CA TRP A 175 40.79 -18.48 34.61
C TRP A 175 40.01 -17.40 33.86
N GLU A 176 40.01 -17.53 32.54
CA GLU A 176 39.26 -16.72 31.61
C GLU A 176 38.40 -17.63 30.75
N LEU A 177 37.09 -17.41 30.78
CA LEU A 177 36.14 -18.02 29.86
C LEU A 177 35.78 -17.01 28.77
N ARG A 178 35.92 -17.42 27.52
CA ARG A 178 35.54 -16.61 26.37
C ARG A 178 34.45 -17.32 25.55
N VAL A 179 33.38 -16.60 25.30
CA VAL A 179 32.23 -17.04 24.52
C VAL A 179 32.11 -16.10 23.32
N GLU A 180 32.51 -16.57 22.15
CA GLU A 180 32.42 -15.83 20.89
C GLU A 180 31.41 -16.50 19.96
N GLY A 181 30.89 -15.75 18.98
CA GLY A 181 30.12 -16.38 17.93
C GLY A 181 30.26 -15.71 16.58
N LYS A 182 30.12 -16.52 15.53
CA LYS A 182 30.28 -16.08 14.15
C LYS A 182 29.23 -16.73 13.27
N LEU A 183 28.51 -15.92 12.50
CA LEU A 183 27.56 -16.41 11.53
C LEU A 183 28.30 -17.14 10.40
N LEU A 184 27.90 -18.37 10.11
CA LEU A 184 28.40 -19.13 8.97
C LEU A 184 27.67 -18.67 7.70
N ASP A 185 28.41 -18.58 6.59
CA ASP A 185 27.91 -18.15 5.28
C ASP A 185 27.16 -16.81 5.31
N ASP A 186 27.85 -15.72 5.70
CA ASP A 186 27.29 -14.36 5.65
C ASP A 186 27.54 -13.72 4.27
N PRO A 187 26.53 -13.63 3.37
CA PRO A 187 26.66 -12.95 2.09
C PRO A 187 26.56 -11.42 2.20
N GLY A 188 26.30 -10.88 3.40
CA GLY A 188 26.03 -9.46 3.63
C GLY A 188 27.28 -8.60 3.75
N LYS A 189 27.20 -7.33 3.29
CA LYS A 189 28.25 -6.32 3.52
C LYS A 189 28.34 -5.84 4.98
N GLN A 190 27.27 -6.02 5.77
CA GLN A 190 27.23 -5.68 7.20
C GLN A 190 27.15 -6.97 8.02
N LYS A 191 28.27 -7.34 8.64
CA LYS A 191 28.34 -8.47 9.56
C LYS A 191 27.55 -8.15 10.82
N LYS A 192 26.50 -8.93 11.09
CA LYS A 192 25.79 -8.88 12.36
C LYS A 192 26.69 -9.38 13.48
N LYS A 193 26.63 -8.70 14.62
CA LYS A 193 27.39 -9.05 15.82
C LYS A 193 26.81 -10.26 16.53
N PHE A 194 27.64 -11.07 17.19
CA PHE A 194 27.20 -12.22 17.98
C PHE A 194 26.08 -11.87 18.97
N SER A 195 26.27 -10.81 19.76
CA SER A 195 25.31 -10.43 20.79
C SER A 195 23.96 -9.95 20.22
N SER A 196 23.89 -9.62 18.91
CA SER A 196 22.66 -9.21 18.19
C SER A 196 21.64 -10.34 17.97
N PHE A 197 22.02 -11.60 18.23
CA PHE A 197 21.12 -12.76 18.14
C PHE A 197 20.47 -13.17 19.47
N PHE A 198 20.97 -12.67 20.61
CA PHE A 198 20.53 -13.09 21.95
C PHE A 198 19.88 -11.96 22.73
N LYS A 199 18.74 -12.25 23.36
CA LYS A 199 18.06 -11.37 24.30
C LYS A 199 18.81 -11.31 25.63
N SER A 200 19.33 -12.46 26.08
CA SER A 200 20.22 -12.54 27.23
C SER A 200 21.14 -13.75 27.16
N LEU A 201 22.21 -13.67 27.94
CA LEU A 201 23.18 -14.73 28.18
C LEU A 201 23.38 -14.81 29.69
N VAL A 202 23.23 -16.01 30.25
CA VAL A 202 23.53 -16.27 31.66
C VAL A 202 24.58 -17.36 31.74
N ILE A 203 25.63 -17.15 32.53
CA ILE A 203 26.65 -18.14 32.84
C ILE A 203 26.52 -18.47 34.31
N GLU A 204 26.09 -19.69 34.59
CA GLU A 204 26.00 -20.25 35.93
C GLU A 204 27.28 -21.06 36.20
N LEU A 205 28.02 -20.66 37.24
CA LEU A 205 29.19 -21.35 37.76
C LEU A 205 28.79 -22.22 38.95
N ASP A 206 29.70 -23.07 39.41
CA ASP A 206 29.48 -23.90 40.58
C ASP A 206 29.25 -23.04 41.85
N LYS A 207 28.06 -23.20 42.44
CA LYS A 207 27.59 -22.44 43.60
C LYS A 207 28.44 -22.71 44.85
N ASP A 208 28.98 -23.91 44.99
CA ASP A 208 29.76 -24.30 46.16
C ASP A 208 31.15 -23.63 46.16
N LEU A 209 31.67 -23.29 44.98
CA LEU A 209 32.98 -22.65 44.80
C LEU A 209 32.91 -21.11 44.89
N TYR A 210 31.89 -20.50 44.30
CA TYR A 210 31.78 -19.03 44.20
C TYR A 210 30.74 -18.40 45.13
N GLY A 211 29.97 -19.22 45.86
CA GLY A 211 28.92 -18.74 46.74
C GLY A 211 27.68 -18.19 46.00
N PRO A 212 26.63 -17.83 46.74
CA PRO A 212 25.32 -17.48 46.16
C PRO A 212 25.35 -16.19 45.32
N ASP A 213 26.28 -15.28 45.56
CA ASP A 213 26.24 -13.95 44.91
C ASP A 213 27.17 -13.85 43.69
N ASN A 214 28.22 -14.68 43.59
CA ASN A 214 29.23 -14.58 42.52
C ASN A 214 29.20 -15.73 41.51
N HIS A 215 28.39 -16.76 41.73
CA HIS A 215 28.27 -17.89 40.81
C HIS A 215 27.53 -17.55 39.50
N LEU A 216 26.80 -16.44 39.45
CA LEU A 216 25.99 -16.06 38.29
C LEU A 216 26.59 -14.86 37.57
N VAL A 217 26.72 -14.95 36.24
CA VAL A 217 27.06 -13.81 35.38
C VAL A 217 25.96 -13.63 34.35
N GLU A 218 25.23 -12.54 34.43
CA GLU A 218 24.11 -12.26 33.55
C GLU A 218 24.39 -11.07 32.62
N TRP A 219 24.07 -11.25 31.35
CA TRP A 219 24.02 -10.18 30.38
C TRP A 219 22.62 -10.13 29.77
N HIS A 220 22.00 -8.95 29.85
CA HIS A 220 20.68 -8.68 29.28
C HIS A 220 20.81 -7.60 28.21
N ARG A 221 20.24 -7.83 27.03
CA ARG A 221 20.20 -6.80 26.00
C ARG A 221 19.19 -5.72 26.39
N THR A 222 19.65 -4.48 26.39
CA THR A 222 18.81 -3.28 26.40
C THR A 222 18.90 -2.54 25.06
N PRO A 223 17.95 -1.66 24.71
CA PRO A 223 17.99 -0.90 23.46
C PRO A 223 19.25 -0.03 23.26
N THR A 224 19.97 0.28 24.35
CA THR A 224 21.21 1.09 24.33
C THR A 224 22.48 0.23 24.41
N THR A 225 22.36 -1.09 24.54
CA THR A 225 23.52 -1.98 24.67
C THR A 225 24.33 -2.00 23.37
N GLN A 226 25.64 -1.76 23.46
CA GLN A 226 26.53 -1.92 22.31
C GLN A 226 26.67 -3.40 21.93
N GLU A 227 26.50 -3.70 20.66
CA GLU A 227 26.63 -5.06 20.16
C GLU A 227 28.10 -5.51 20.07
N THR A 228 28.40 -6.75 20.45
CA THR A 228 29.74 -7.31 20.56
C THR A 228 29.80 -8.71 19.93
N ASP A 229 30.98 -9.15 19.50
CA ASP A 229 31.19 -10.48 18.90
C ASP A 229 31.51 -11.59 19.92
N GLY A 230 31.69 -11.22 21.19
CA GLY A 230 31.89 -12.18 22.27
C GLY A 230 31.86 -11.54 23.66
N PHE A 231 31.85 -12.41 24.66
CA PHE A 231 31.91 -12.08 26.07
C PHE A 231 33.11 -12.78 26.71
N GLN A 232 33.76 -12.08 27.62
CA GLN A 232 34.93 -12.57 28.35
C GLN A 232 34.65 -12.42 29.85
N VAL A 233 34.80 -13.50 30.59
CA VAL A 233 34.63 -13.55 32.05
C VAL A 233 35.92 -14.05 32.66
N LYS A 234 36.49 -13.26 33.58
CA LYS A 234 37.70 -13.62 34.32
C LYS A 234 37.38 -13.70 35.81
N ARG A 235 37.78 -14.78 36.47
CA ARG A 235 37.63 -14.97 37.92
C ARG A 235 38.89 -15.64 38.50
N PRO A 236 39.21 -15.39 39.78
CA PRO A 236 40.27 -16.12 40.48
C PRO A 236 39.83 -17.58 40.74
N GLY A 237 40.81 -18.48 40.78
CA GLY A 237 40.60 -19.90 41.08
C GLY A 237 41.65 -20.79 40.42
N ASP A 238 42.04 -21.85 41.11
CA ASP A 238 43.02 -22.87 40.74
C ASP A 238 42.39 -24.28 40.60
N VAL A 239 41.07 -24.38 40.76
CA VAL A 239 40.30 -25.62 40.63
C VAL A 239 39.46 -25.58 39.35
N SER A 240 39.27 -26.74 38.72
CA SER A 240 38.41 -26.86 37.54
C SER A 240 36.94 -26.64 37.90
N VAL A 241 36.25 -25.78 37.15
CA VAL A 241 34.89 -25.31 37.47
C VAL A 241 33.92 -25.77 36.39
N ARG A 242 32.80 -26.37 36.78
CA ARG A 242 31.70 -26.63 35.84
C ARG A 242 30.89 -25.37 35.66
N CYS A 243 30.58 -25.02 34.41
CA CYS A 243 29.71 -23.91 34.09
C CYS A 243 28.62 -24.31 33.10
N THR A 244 27.46 -23.70 33.27
CA THR A 244 26.29 -23.87 32.42
C THR A 244 26.00 -22.55 31.74
N LEU A 245 26.04 -22.53 30.42
CA LEU A 245 25.68 -21.36 29.62
C LEU A 245 24.21 -21.48 29.22
N LEU A 246 23.40 -20.49 29.59
CA LEU A 246 22.01 -20.34 29.17
C LEU A 246 21.91 -19.19 28.19
N LEU A 247 21.64 -19.50 26.93
CA LEU A 247 21.55 -18.55 25.83
C LEU A 247 20.07 -18.36 25.44
N MET A 248 19.51 -17.18 25.69
CA MET A 248 18.15 -16.83 25.26
C MET A 248 18.19 -16.11 23.91
N LEU A 249 17.66 -16.74 22.86
CA LEU A 249 17.58 -16.13 21.53
C LEU A 249 16.59 -14.95 21.50
N ASP A 250 16.93 -13.92 20.73
CA ASP A 250 16.04 -12.79 20.46
C ASP A 250 15.21 -13.06 19.18
N TYR A 251 14.05 -13.68 19.35
CA TYR A 251 13.14 -13.93 18.25
C TYR A 251 12.37 -12.67 17.86
N GLN A 252 12.48 -12.27 16.58
CA GLN A 252 11.74 -11.13 16.02
C GLN A 252 10.96 -11.55 14.77
N PRO A 253 9.61 -11.70 14.84
CA PRO A 253 8.74 -11.40 15.99
C PRO A 253 8.86 -12.42 17.14
N PRO A 254 8.40 -12.06 18.36
CA PRO A 254 8.49 -12.93 19.53
C PRO A 254 7.85 -14.31 19.27
N GLN A 255 8.63 -15.35 19.54
CA GLN A 255 8.17 -16.74 19.55
C GLN A 255 7.87 -17.18 20.99
N PHE A 256 6.96 -18.13 21.12
CA PHE A 256 6.51 -18.67 22.39
C PHE A 256 6.56 -20.19 22.35
N LYS A 257 6.92 -20.79 23.47
CA LYS A 257 6.79 -22.23 23.69
C LYS A 257 5.35 -22.53 24.08
N LEU A 258 4.74 -23.51 23.43
CA LEU A 258 3.36 -23.89 23.72
C LEU A 258 3.32 -24.83 24.91
N ASP A 259 2.23 -24.77 25.68
CA ASP A 259 1.89 -25.82 26.66
C ASP A 259 1.98 -27.21 26.00
N PRO A 260 2.56 -28.24 26.66
CA PRO A 260 2.77 -29.56 26.06
C PRO A 260 1.51 -30.21 25.46
N ARG A 261 0.33 -29.92 26.02
CA ARG A 261 -0.95 -30.46 25.54
C ARG A 261 -1.34 -29.81 24.22
N LEU A 262 -1.20 -28.48 24.15
CA LEU A 262 -1.45 -27.71 22.95
C LEU A 262 -0.40 -27.98 21.86
N ALA A 263 0.87 -28.12 22.26
CA ALA A 263 1.97 -28.43 21.36
C ALA A 263 1.76 -29.76 20.64
N ARG A 264 1.32 -30.79 21.38
CA ARG A 264 1.00 -32.12 20.83
C ARG A 264 -0.19 -32.07 19.88
N LEU A 265 -1.20 -31.28 20.19
CA LEU A 265 -2.40 -31.15 19.36
C LEU A 265 -2.11 -30.48 18.02
N LEU A 266 -1.33 -29.40 18.03
CA LEU A 266 -1.00 -28.63 16.83
C LEU A 266 0.22 -29.17 16.08
N GLY A 267 1.02 -30.03 16.70
CA GLY A 267 2.31 -30.48 16.17
C GLY A 267 3.36 -29.36 16.16
N ILE A 268 3.23 -28.37 17.05
CA ILE A 268 4.08 -27.17 17.09
C ILE A 268 4.67 -27.01 18.49
N HIS A 269 6.00 -26.96 18.59
CA HIS A 269 6.68 -26.76 19.88
C HIS A 269 6.89 -25.28 20.23
N THR A 270 7.47 -24.50 19.30
CA THR A 270 7.78 -23.08 19.48
C THR A 270 7.47 -22.31 18.20
N GLN A 271 6.63 -21.29 18.28
CA GLN A 271 6.22 -20.47 17.13
C GLN A 271 5.75 -19.07 17.54
N THR A 272 5.52 -18.21 16.53
CA THR A 272 4.91 -16.89 16.74
C THR A 272 3.42 -17.02 17.08
N ARG A 273 2.88 -16.09 17.86
CA ARG A 273 1.45 -16.07 18.23
C ARG A 273 0.52 -16.15 17.02
N SER A 274 0.85 -15.45 15.93
CA SER A 274 0.07 -15.47 14.69
C SER A 274 0.05 -16.85 14.04
N CYS A 275 1.19 -17.53 13.94
CA CYS A 275 1.27 -18.89 13.42
C CYS A 275 0.51 -19.90 14.29
N ILE A 276 0.56 -19.75 15.61
CA ILE A 276 -0.18 -20.61 16.55
C ILE A 276 -1.69 -20.46 16.36
N ILE A 277 -2.19 -19.22 16.23
CA ILE A 277 -3.61 -18.96 15.96
C ILE A 277 -4.03 -19.52 14.60
N GLN A 278 -3.18 -19.41 13.57
CA GLN A 278 -3.45 -20.01 12.27
C GLN A 278 -3.50 -21.54 12.32
N ALA A 279 -2.60 -22.16 13.08
CA ALA A 279 -2.60 -23.62 13.27
C ALA A 279 -3.85 -24.09 14.05
N LEU A 280 -4.25 -23.37 15.10
CA LEU A 280 -5.51 -23.59 15.80
C LEU A 280 -6.71 -23.50 14.84
N TRP A 281 -6.73 -22.47 14.00
CA TRP A 281 -7.79 -22.29 13.01
C TRP A 281 -7.81 -23.42 11.97
N GLN A 282 -6.64 -23.87 11.52
CA GLN A 282 -6.50 -24.99 10.62
C GLN A 282 -7.04 -26.29 11.25
N TYR A 283 -6.76 -26.51 12.54
CA TYR A 283 -7.32 -27.64 13.29
C TYR A 283 -8.85 -27.57 13.35
N VAL A 284 -9.41 -26.41 13.71
CA VAL A 284 -10.87 -26.18 13.76
C VAL A 284 -11.54 -26.46 12.42
N LYS A 285 -10.94 -26.00 11.32
CA LYS A 285 -11.45 -26.25 9.96
C LYS A 285 -11.37 -27.73 9.57
N THR A 286 -10.23 -28.37 9.84
CA THR A 286 -10.00 -29.77 9.47
C THR A 286 -10.98 -30.70 10.18
N ASN A 287 -11.24 -30.44 11.46
CA ASN A 287 -12.17 -31.22 12.28
C ASN A 287 -13.62 -30.70 12.26
N LYS A 288 -13.91 -29.68 11.43
CA LYS A 288 -15.25 -29.07 11.28
C LYS A 288 -15.89 -28.68 12.63
N LEU A 289 -15.08 -28.11 13.52
CA LEU A 289 -15.51 -27.73 14.87
C LEU A 289 -16.24 -26.38 14.92
N GLN A 290 -16.26 -25.62 13.82
CA GLN A 290 -17.04 -24.40 13.74
C GLN A 290 -18.54 -24.72 13.73
N ASP A 291 -19.30 -24.00 14.55
CA ASP A 291 -20.74 -24.17 14.60
C ASP A 291 -21.41 -23.76 13.27
N SER A 292 -22.40 -24.54 12.84
CA SER A 292 -23.06 -24.36 11.55
C SER A 292 -24.09 -23.23 11.56
N HIS A 293 -24.69 -22.95 12.72
CA HIS A 293 -25.72 -21.94 12.91
C HIS A 293 -25.10 -20.61 13.34
N ASP A 294 -24.09 -20.66 14.22
CA ASP A 294 -23.39 -19.48 14.71
C ASP A 294 -21.87 -19.56 14.47
N LYS A 295 -21.43 -18.99 13.34
CA LYS A 295 -20.04 -19.04 12.88
C LYS A 295 -19.04 -18.35 13.82
N GLU A 296 -19.49 -17.62 14.85
CA GLU A 296 -18.61 -17.02 15.86
C GLU A 296 -18.13 -18.05 16.90
N TYR A 297 -18.85 -19.17 17.05
CA TYR A 297 -18.55 -20.20 18.04
C TYR A 297 -17.88 -21.43 17.43
N ILE A 298 -17.00 -22.00 18.25
CA ILE A 298 -16.32 -23.26 18.02
C ILE A 298 -16.84 -24.24 19.08
N ASN A 299 -17.33 -25.37 18.61
CA ASN A 299 -17.74 -26.49 19.44
C ASN A 299 -16.47 -27.29 19.80
N CYS A 300 -16.02 -27.17 21.04
CA CYS A 300 -14.77 -27.77 21.48
C CYS A 300 -14.89 -29.29 21.49
N ASP A 301 -14.00 -29.98 20.80
CA ASP A 301 -13.86 -31.44 20.92
C ASP A 301 -13.19 -31.84 22.24
N LYS A 302 -12.99 -33.15 22.45
CA LYS A 302 -12.39 -33.67 23.69
C LYS A 302 -11.01 -33.06 23.99
N TYR A 303 -10.23 -32.70 22.97
CA TYR A 303 -8.89 -32.14 23.13
C TYR A 303 -8.93 -30.62 23.39
N PHE A 304 -9.81 -29.89 22.71
CA PHE A 304 -10.04 -28.47 22.96
C PHE A 304 -10.64 -28.23 24.34
N GLN A 305 -11.61 -29.06 24.76
CA GLN A 305 -12.20 -28.98 26.10
C GLN A 305 -11.14 -29.16 27.19
N GLN A 306 -10.20 -30.08 26.94
CA GLN A 306 -9.08 -30.34 27.83
C GLN A 306 -8.13 -29.14 27.96
N ILE A 307 -7.91 -28.37 26.89
CA ILE A 307 -6.92 -27.27 26.86
C ILE A 307 -7.54 -25.93 27.26
N PHE A 308 -8.77 -25.65 26.83
CA PHE A 308 -9.43 -24.35 26.98
C PHE A 308 -10.52 -24.33 28.06
N ASP A 309 -10.76 -25.46 28.73
CA ASP A 309 -11.70 -25.62 29.85
C ASP A 309 -13.11 -25.07 29.53
N GLY A 310 -13.71 -25.59 28.45
CA GLY A 310 -15.07 -25.23 28.07
C GLY A 310 -15.63 -26.04 26.90
N PRO A 311 -16.94 -26.35 26.87
CA PRO A 311 -17.57 -27.10 25.79
C PRO A 311 -17.72 -26.28 24.50
N ARG A 312 -17.76 -24.95 24.62
CA ARG A 312 -17.92 -24.02 23.51
C ARG A 312 -17.02 -22.81 23.73
N LEU A 313 -16.41 -22.31 22.67
CA LEU A 313 -15.45 -21.21 22.71
C LEU A 313 -15.74 -20.21 21.58
N LYS A 314 -15.74 -18.91 21.88
CA LYS A 314 -15.88 -17.87 20.85
C LYS A 314 -14.54 -17.57 20.19
N PHE A 315 -14.51 -17.33 18.88
CA PHE A 315 -13.26 -17.06 18.15
C PHE A 315 -12.50 -15.84 18.71
N SER A 316 -13.22 -14.79 19.14
CA SER A 316 -12.63 -13.58 19.74
C SER A 316 -11.95 -13.82 21.09
N GLU A 317 -12.29 -14.90 21.79
CA GLU A 317 -11.72 -15.25 23.11
C GLU A 317 -10.41 -16.03 22.98
N ILE A 318 -10.14 -16.66 21.82
CA ILE A 318 -8.95 -17.48 21.59
C ILE A 318 -7.67 -16.72 21.94
N PRO A 319 -7.43 -15.47 21.51
CA PRO A 319 -6.20 -14.77 21.84
C PRO A 319 -5.99 -14.61 23.35
N GLN A 320 -7.05 -14.33 24.11
CA GLN A 320 -6.97 -14.15 25.56
C GLN A 320 -6.73 -15.48 26.28
N ARG A 321 -7.47 -16.53 25.91
CA ARG A 321 -7.29 -17.88 26.47
C ARG A 321 -5.91 -18.46 26.16
N LEU A 322 -5.39 -18.15 24.97
CA LEU A 322 -4.07 -18.59 24.54
C LEU A 322 -2.94 -17.97 25.38
N THR A 323 -3.10 -16.76 25.93
CA THR A 323 -2.05 -16.07 26.70
C THR A 323 -1.48 -16.93 27.83
N ASN A 324 -2.32 -17.67 28.55
CA ASN A 324 -1.89 -18.53 29.67
C ASN A 324 -1.23 -19.84 29.21
N LEU A 325 -1.34 -20.18 27.92
CA LEU A 325 -0.79 -21.39 27.31
C LEU A 325 0.49 -21.10 26.52
N LEU A 326 0.91 -19.83 26.46
CA LEU A 326 2.14 -19.38 25.80
C LEU A 326 3.19 -19.08 26.86
N LEU A 327 4.21 -19.92 26.91
CA LEU A 327 5.36 -19.80 27.79
C LEU A 327 6.52 -19.12 27.03
N PRO A 328 7.47 -18.48 27.75
CA PRO A 328 8.72 -18.05 27.12
C PRO A 328 9.44 -19.25 26.48
N PRO A 329 10.14 -19.05 25.34
CA PRO A 329 10.98 -20.09 24.74
C PRO A 329 12.04 -20.61 25.72
N ASP A 330 12.35 -21.89 25.62
CA ASP A 330 13.42 -22.48 26.43
C ASP A 330 14.78 -21.89 26.03
N PRO A 331 15.66 -21.59 27.01
CA PRO A 331 17.03 -21.21 26.70
C PRO A 331 17.80 -22.38 26.10
N ILE A 332 18.80 -22.08 25.27
CA ILE A 332 19.78 -23.08 24.84
C ILE A 332 20.76 -23.29 25.99
N VAL A 333 20.83 -24.51 26.50
CA VAL A 333 21.69 -24.89 27.63
C VAL A 333 22.92 -25.62 27.12
N ILE A 334 24.11 -25.09 27.43
CA ILE A 334 25.40 -25.69 27.09
C ILE A 334 26.20 -25.91 28.37
N ASN A 335 26.52 -27.17 28.65
CA ASN A 335 27.36 -27.54 29.79
C ASN A 335 28.83 -27.54 29.35
N HIS A 336 29.68 -26.80 30.06
CA HIS A 336 31.11 -26.71 29.79
C HIS A 336 31.90 -26.84 31.08
N VAL A 337 33.13 -27.35 30.99
CA VAL A 337 34.02 -27.49 32.14
C VAL A 337 35.26 -26.67 31.88
N ILE A 338 35.50 -25.68 32.73
CA ILE A 338 36.69 -24.84 32.72
C ILE A 338 37.81 -25.67 33.34
N SER A 339 38.68 -26.25 32.49
CA SER A 339 39.85 -26.98 32.94
C SER A 339 41.00 -26.03 33.26
N VAL A 340 41.74 -26.37 34.32
CA VAL A 340 42.96 -25.69 34.78
C VAL A 340 44.21 -26.28 34.12
N ASP A 341 44.07 -27.43 33.46
CA ASP A 341 45.20 -28.15 32.88
C ASP A 341 45.86 -27.38 31.72
N PRO A 342 47.20 -27.21 31.71
CA PRO A 342 47.92 -26.51 30.63
C PRO A 342 47.71 -27.12 29.24
N ASN A 343 47.40 -28.42 29.18
CA ASN A 343 47.21 -29.15 27.93
C ASN A 343 45.84 -28.90 27.27
N ASP A 344 44.85 -28.44 28.05
CA ASP A 344 43.48 -28.20 27.58
C ASP A 344 43.21 -26.73 27.19
N GLN A 345 44.16 -25.82 27.44
CA GLN A 345 44.03 -24.37 27.18
C GLN A 345 43.78 -23.98 25.71
N LYS A 346 43.93 -24.92 24.76
CA LYS A 346 43.70 -24.69 23.32
C LYS A 346 42.46 -25.39 22.76
N LYS A 347 41.67 -26.08 23.60
CA LYS A 347 40.46 -26.77 23.14
C LYS A 347 39.29 -25.81 23.08
N THR A 348 39.01 -25.28 21.89
CA THR A 348 37.79 -24.49 21.65
C THR A 348 36.62 -25.42 21.35
N ALA A 349 35.61 -25.44 22.21
CA ALA A 349 34.35 -26.13 21.94
C ALA A 349 33.52 -25.32 20.94
N CYS A 350 33.02 -25.99 19.89
CA CYS A 350 32.26 -25.35 18.82
C CYS A 350 30.82 -25.90 18.79
N TYR A 351 29.83 -25.01 18.81
CA TYR A 351 28.41 -25.39 18.74
C TYR A 351 27.72 -24.60 17.61
N ASP A 352 26.94 -25.28 16.78
CA ASP A 352 26.17 -24.63 15.71
C ASP A 352 24.72 -24.44 16.16
N ILE A 353 24.24 -23.19 16.13
CA ILE A 353 22.89 -22.79 16.52
C ILE A 353 22.17 -22.24 15.30
N ASP A 354 20.95 -22.70 15.05
CA ASP A 354 20.11 -22.14 13.98
C ASP A 354 19.52 -20.78 14.43
N VAL A 355 19.83 -19.73 13.68
CA VAL A 355 19.34 -18.36 13.92
C VAL A 355 18.59 -17.82 12.69
N GLU A 356 17.60 -16.97 12.93
CA GLU A 356 16.83 -16.32 11.88
C GLU A 356 17.43 -14.98 11.49
N VAL A 357 17.80 -14.83 10.22
CA VAL A 357 18.38 -13.61 9.65
C VAL A 357 17.40 -12.99 8.66
N GLU A 358 17.41 -11.67 8.50
CA GLU A 358 16.59 -11.02 7.47
C GLU A 358 17.02 -11.46 6.08
N ASP A 359 16.04 -11.70 5.20
CA ASP A 359 16.29 -11.99 3.80
C ASP A 359 16.83 -10.73 3.09
N PRO A 360 18.00 -10.79 2.41
CA PRO A 360 18.52 -9.68 1.60
C PRO A 360 17.50 -9.13 0.57
N LEU A 361 16.58 -9.96 0.10
CA LEU A 361 15.52 -9.57 -0.84
C LEU A 361 14.62 -8.47 -0.27
N LYS A 362 14.43 -8.42 1.06
CA LYS A 362 13.67 -7.36 1.74
C LYS A 362 14.23 -5.97 1.44
N GLY A 363 15.55 -5.83 1.45
CA GLY A 363 16.23 -4.56 1.13
C GLY A 363 16.02 -4.15 -0.32
N GLN A 364 16.12 -5.10 -1.26
CA GLN A 364 15.89 -4.86 -2.68
C GLN A 364 14.44 -4.44 -2.96
N MET A 365 13.47 -5.16 -2.37
CA MET A 365 12.05 -4.83 -2.47
C MET A 365 11.73 -3.45 -1.89
N SER A 366 12.29 -3.12 -0.72
CA SER A 366 12.14 -1.78 -0.13
C SER A 366 12.73 -0.70 -1.04
N SER A 367 13.91 -0.95 -1.62
CA SER A 367 14.53 -0.01 -2.56
C SER A 367 13.69 0.19 -3.82
N PHE A 368 13.06 -0.87 -4.35
CA PHE A 368 12.15 -0.78 -5.51
C PHE A 368 10.88 0.04 -5.20
N LEU A 369 10.33 -0.06 -3.99
CA LEU A 369 9.16 0.74 -3.61
C LEU A 369 9.51 2.23 -3.44
N LEU A 370 10.70 2.50 -2.91
CA LEU A 370 11.21 3.86 -2.67
C LEU A 370 11.78 4.50 -3.93
N SER A 371 12.15 3.72 -4.95
CA SER A 371 12.63 4.29 -6.20
C SER A 371 11.51 5.06 -6.88
N THR A 372 11.64 6.39 -6.85
CA THR A 372 10.90 7.35 -7.67
C THR A 372 11.71 7.79 -8.88
N ALA A 373 12.82 7.10 -9.15
CA ALA A 373 13.70 7.39 -10.28
C ALA A 373 12.85 7.48 -11.56
N ASN A 374 13.01 8.59 -12.27
CA ASN A 374 12.40 8.90 -13.56
C ASN A 374 10.94 9.39 -13.54
N GLN A 375 10.29 9.56 -12.38
CA GLN A 375 8.93 10.14 -12.35
C GLN A 375 8.87 11.57 -12.88
N GLN A 376 9.90 12.38 -12.62
CA GLN A 376 9.98 13.76 -13.13
C GLN A 376 10.19 13.80 -14.64
N GLU A 377 11.00 12.88 -15.18
CA GLU A 377 11.24 12.77 -16.62
C GLU A 377 9.98 12.32 -17.35
N ILE A 378 9.27 11.33 -16.81
CA ILE A 378 7.96 10.88 -17.33
C ILE A 378 6.98 12.05 -17.37
N ALA A 379 6.81 12.79 -16.27
CA ALA A 379 5.92 13.95 -16.25
C ALA A 379 6.30 15.03 -17.29
N SER A 380 7.60 15.22 -17.53
CA SER A 380 8.07 16.16 -18.56
C SER A 380 7.75 15.69 -20.00
N LEU A 381 7.79 14.36 -20.23
CA LEU A 381 7.44 13.76 -21.51
C LEU A 381 5.93 13.81 -21.73
N ASP A 382 5.12 13.55 -20.69
CA ASP A 382 3.66 13.65 -20.74
C ASP A 382 3.20 15.06 -21.11
N ASN A 383 3.81 16.09 -20.51
CA ASN A 383 3.52 17.48 -20.87
C ASN A 383 3.85 17.78 -22.33
N LYS A 384 5.00 17.30 -22.84
CA LYS A 384 5.37 17.45 -24.26
C LYS A 384 4.40 16.73 -25.19
N ILE A 385 3.94 15.53 -24.81
CA ILE A 385 2.92 14.78 -25.56
C ILE A 385 1.64 15.60 -25.62
N HIS A 386 1.20 16.17 -24.51
CA HIS A 386 0.00 16.98 -24.43
C HIS A 386 0.09 18.25 -25.29
N GLU A 387 1.17 19.03 -25.18
CA GLU A 387 1.43 20.21 -26.02
C GLU A 387 1.43 19.86 -27.52
N THR A 388 2.03 18.73 -27.88
CA THR A 388 2.08 18.26 -29.27
C THR A 388 0.69 17.88 -29.78
N ILE A 389 -0.13 17.21 -28.97
CA ILE A 389 -1.51 16.85 -29.32
C ILE A 389 -2.37 18.10 -29.51
N GLU A 390 -2.22 19.11 -28.66
CA GLU A 390 -2.93 20.38 -28.81
C GLU A 390 -2.54 21.06 -30.13
N SER A 391 -1.24 21.12 -30.44
CA SER A 391 -0.76 21.66 -31.71
C SER A 391 -1.34 20.90 -32.92
N ILE A 392 -1.38 19.57 -32.86
CA ILE A 392 -2.00 18.72 -33.91
C ILE A 392 -3.49 19.08 -34.08
N ASN A 393 -4.22 19.27 -32.98
CA ASN A 393 -5.64 19.65 -33.03
C ASN A 393 -5.85 21.04 -33.65
N GLN A 394 -5.02 22.03 -33.29
CA GLN A 394 -5.07 23.36 -33.88
C GLN A 394 -4.79 23.33 -35.39
N LEU A 395 -3.75 22.60 -35.81
CA LEU A 395 -3.41 22.43 -37.23
C LEU A 395 -4.50 21.71 -38.00
N LYS A 396 -5.16 20.73 -37.39
CA LYS A 396 -6.31 20.04 -38.00
C LYS A 396 -7.48 20.99 -38.22
N ILE A 397 -7.83 21.83 -37.25
CA ILE A 397 -8.89 22.85 -37.41
C ILE A 397 -8.55 23.80 -38.57
N GLN A 398 -7.30 24.28 -38.64
CA GLN A 398 -6.85 25.15 -39.74
C GLN A 398 -6.94 24.44 -41.09
N ARG A 399 -6.49 23.19 -41.18
CA ARG A 399 -6.59 22.38 -42.40
C ARG A 399 -8.04 22.22 -42.83
N ASP A 400 -8.93 21.84 -41.92
CA ASP A 400 -10.35 21.61 -42.22
C ASP A 400 -11.06 22.91 -42.62
N PHE A 401 -10.69 24.04 -42.02
CA PHE A 401 -11.12 25.38 -42.44
C PHE A 401 -10.70 25.67 -43.89
N MET A 402 -9.43 25.46 -44.24
CA MET A 402 -8.95 25.73 -45.61
C MET A 402 -9.53 24.75 -46.63
N LEU A 403 -9.75 23.48 -46.25
CA LEU A 403 -10.37 22.47 -47.10
C LEU A 403 -11.86 22.73 -47.35
N SER A 404 -12.61 23.14 -46.34
CA SER A 404 -14.03 23.49 -46.50
C SER A 404 -14.20 24.73 -47.39
N PHE A 405 -13.37 25.76 -47.21
CA PHE A 405 -13.35 26.92 -48.09
C PHE A 405 -13.00 26.57 -49.55
N SER A 406 -12.00 25.71 -49.77
CA SER A 406 -11.59 25.34 -51.14
C SER A 406 -12.60 24.44 -51.87
N ARG A 407 -13.46 23.71 -51.14
CA ARG A 407 -14.53 22.87 -51.72
C ARG A 407 -15.76 23.65 -52.16
N ASP A 408 -16.27 24.56 -51.32
CA ASP A 408 -17.39 25.45 -51.65
C ASP A 408 -17.19 26.82 -50.99
N PRO A 409 -16.47 27.76 -51.64
CA PRO A 409 -16.14 29.03 -51.01
C PRO A 409 -17.38 29.90 -50.76
N LYS A 410 -18.42 29.79 -51.60
CA LYS A 410 -19.63 30.61 -51.47
C LYS A 410 -20.48 30.15 -50.29
N GLY A 411 -20.80 28.85 -50.23
CA GLY A 411 -21.55 28.28 -49.11
C GLY A 411 -20.80 28.47 -47.79
N TYR A 412 -19.49 28.23 -47.82
CA TYR A 412 -18.65 28.37 -46.63
C TYR A 412 -18.60 29.80 -46.08
N ILE A 413 -18.41 30.84 -46.92
CA ILE A 413 -18.45 32.23 -46.45
C ILE A 413 -19.81 32.57 -45.83
N GLN A 414 -20.90 32.10 -46.43
CA GLN A 414 -22.24 32.36 -45.91
C GLN A 414 -22.43 31.72 -44.53
N ASP A 415 -22.00 30.48 -44.34
CA ASP A 415 -22.09 29.78 -43.06
C ASP A 415 -21.12 30.35 -42.02
N TRP A 416 -19.93 30.79 -42.45
CA TRP A 416 -18.97 31.47 -41.60
C TRP A 416 -19.53 32.80 -41.07
N LEU A 417 -20.15 33.62 -41.93
CA LEU A 417 -20.80 34.87 -41.49
C LEU A 417 -21.94 34.61 -40.50
N LYS A 418 -22.76 33.57 -40.72
CA LYS A 418 -23.78 33.15 -39.75
C LYS A 418 -23.17 32.72 -38.42
N SER A 419 -22.07 31.96 -38.45
CA SER A 419 -21.37 31.52 -37.23
C SER A 419 -20.81 32.71 -36.47
N GLN A 420 -20.06 33.59 -37.13
CA GLN A 420 -19.48 34.79 -36.49
C GLN A 420 -20.55 35.72 -35.93
N SER A 421 -21.68 35.90 -36.63
CA SER A 421 -22.80 36.68 -36.10
C SER A 421 -23.42 36.03 -34.85
N ARG A 422 -23.54 34.69 -34.82
CA ARG A 422 -24.02 33.96 -33.65
C ARG A 422 -23.06 34.06 -32.48
N ASP A 423 -21.77 33.85 -32.72
CA ASP A 423 -20.73 33.89 -31.68
C ASP A 423 -20.63 35.29 -31.08
N LEU A 424 -20.70 36.35 -31.92
CA LEU A 424 -20.74 37.73 -31.46
C LEU A 424 -21.97 37.99 -30.56
N LYS A 425 -23.16 37.56 -30.98
CA LYS A 425 -24.38 37.70 -30.17
C LYS A 425 -24.26 37.01 -28.81
N LEU A 426 -23.63 35.84 -28.76
CA LEU A 426 -23.37 35.11 -27.52
C LEU A 426 -22.35 35.85 -26.63
N MET A 427 -21.31 36.44 -27.20
CA MET A 427 -20.32 37.19 -26.44
C MET A 427 -20.85 38.52 -25.88
N THR A 428 -21.80 39.15 -26.57
CA THR A 428 -22.34 40.47 -26.20
C THR A 428 -23.71 40.41 -25.53
N ASP A 429 -24.23 39.21 -25.25
CA ASP A 429 -25.60 38.97 -24.76
C ASP A 429 -26.68 39.68 -25.59
N VAL A 430 -26.41 39.89 -26.88
CA VAL A 430 -27.37 40.55 -27.79
C VAL A 430 -28.38 39.51 -28.22
N VAL A 431 -29.60 39.66 -27.70
CA VAL A 431 -30.74 38.79 -28.01
C VAL A 431 -31.50 39.33 -29.21
N GLY A 432 -32.04 38.42 -30.02
CA GLY A 432 -32.91 38.76 -31.14
C GLY A 432 -32.18 38.92 -32.47
N ASN A 433 -32.96 39.10 -33.53
CA ASN A 433 -32.45 39.39 -34.86
C ASN A 433 -33.26 40.56 -35.42
N PRO A 434 -32.74 41.81 -35.36
CA PRO A 434 -33.50 43.00 -35.75
C PRO A 434 -33.94 42.94 -37.22
N GLU A 435 -33.22 42.22 -38.07
CA GLU A 435 -33.57 42.02 -39.48
C GLU A 435 -34.74 41.05 -39.68
N GLU A 436 -34.94 40.08 -38.78
CA GLU A 436 -36.11 39.21 -38.79
C GLU A 436 -37.31 39.93 -38.18
N GLU A 437 -37.11 40.63 -37.06
CA GLU A 437 -38.15 41.40 -36.37
C GLU A 437 -38.75 42.51 -37.26
N ARG A 438 -37.99 43.02 -38.24
CA ARG A 438 -38.49 43.96 -39.24
C ARG A 438 -39.50 43.36 -40.23
N ARG A 439 -39.52 42.04 -40.41
CA ARG A 439 -40.34 41.38 -41.44
C ARG A 439 -41.69 40.99 -40.85
N ALA A 440 -42.77 41.28 -41.57
CA ALA A 440 -44.13 40.91 -41.15
C ALA A 440 -44.28 39.41 -40.86
N ALA A 441 -43.54 38.54 -41.57
CA ALA A 441 -43.53 37.10 -41.37
C ALA A 441 -43.18 36.70 -39.92
N PHE A 442 -42.31 37.45 -39.24
CA PHE A 442 -41.92 37.19 -37.85
C PHE A 442 -43.11 37.22 -36.88
N TYR A 443 -44.11 38.07 -37.16
CA TYR A 443 -45.29 38.21 -36.31
C TYR A 443 -46.43 37.26 -36.65
N HIS A 444 -46.27 36.38 -37.65
CA HIS A 444 -47.24 35.32 -37.97
C HIS A 444 -46.97 34.01 -37.21
N GLU A 445 -45.99 34.03 -36.31
CA GLU A 445 -45.61 32.87 -35.50
C GLU A 445 -46.63 32.57 -34.39
N PRO A 446 -46.71 31.31 -33.90
CA PRO A 446 -47.70 30.90 -32.90
C PRO A 446 -47.66 31.68 -31.59
N TRP A 447 -46.50 32.23 -31.23
CA TRP A 447 -46.32 33.02 -30.00
C TRP A 447 -46.98 34.40 -30.08
N SER A 448 -47.32 34.90 -31.27
CA SER A 448 -47.82 36.27 -31.48
C SER A 448 -49.11 36.57 -30.71
N GLN A 449 -50.10 35.68 -30.76
CA GLN A 449 -51.40 35.86 -30.10
C GLN A 449 -51.27 35.91 -28.57
N GLU A 450 -50.45 35.01 -28.01
CA GLU A 450 -50.15 34.99 -26.58
C GLU A 450 -49.37 36.24 -26.16
N ALA A 451 -48.38 36.66 -26.96
CA ALA A 451 -47.59 37.85 -26.69
C ALA A 451 -48.44 39.12 -26.67
N VAL A 452 -49.39 39.29 -27.60
CA VAL A 452 -50.35 40.40 -27.60
C VAL A 452 -51.23 40.37 -26.35
N SER A 453 -51.68 39.19 -25.93
CA SER A 453 -52.51 39.03 -24.73
C SER A 453 -51.77 39.43 -23.46
N ARG A 454 -50.51 38.98 -23.32
CA ARG A 454 -49.63 39.36 -22.20
C ARG A 454 -49.31 40.86 -22.22
N TYR A 455 -49.01 41.41 -23.39
CA TYR A 455 -48.78 42.85 -23.55
C TYR A 455 -50.00 43.66 -23.14
N PHE A 456 -51.21 43.27 -23.57
CA PHE A 456 -52.44 43.96 -23.25
C PHE A 456 -52.75 43.90 -21.75
N TYR A 457 -52.57 42.74 -21.11
CA TYR A 457 -52.69 42.60 -19.66
C TYR A 457 -51.75 43.56 -18.91
N CYS A 458 -50.46 43.56 -19.25
CA CYS A 458 -49.47 44.45 -18.65
C CYS A 458 -49.82 45.93 -18.86
N LYS A 459 -50.29 46.30 -20.06
CA LYS A 459 -50.70 47.66 -20.37
C LYS A 459 -51.92 48.11 -19.59
N ILE A 460 -52.92 47.23 -19.39
CA ILE A 460 -54.08 47.53 -18.54
C ILE A 460 -53.63 47.77 -17.11
N GLN A 461 -52.77 46.91 -16.54
CA GLN A 461 -52.28 47.08 -15.18
C GLN A 461 -51.50 48.38 -15.02
N GLN A 462 -50.65 48.73 -16.00
CA GLN A 462 -49.93 50.01 -16.01
C GLN A 462 -50.90 51.20 -16.00
N ARG A 463 -51.92 51.19 -16.87
CA ARG A 463 -52.94 52.27 -16.93
C ARG A 463 -53.77 52.36 -15.65
N ARG A 464 -54.11 51.22 -15.06
CA ARG A 464 -54.81 51.17 -13.77
C ARG A 464 -53.96 51.80 -12.67
N GLN A 465 -52.67 51.46 -12.59
CA GLN A 465 -51.74 52.03 -11.61
C GLN A 465 -51.55 53.54 -11.81
N GLU A 466 -51.43 54.02 -13.06
CA GLU A 466 -51.38 55.45 -13.37
C GLU A 466 -52.64 56.19 -12.90
N LEU A 467 -53.83 55.60 -13.11
CA LEU A 467 -55.10 56.17 -12.65
C LEU A 467 -55.22 56.16 -11.12
N GLU A 468 -54.83 55.07 -10.47
CA GLU A 468 -54.83 54.97 -9.01
C GLU A 468 -53.85 55.99 -8.39
N GLN A 469 -52.67 56.20 -8.99
CA GLN A 469 -51.73 57.26 -8.58
C GLN A 469 -52.30 58.66 -8.81
N ALA A 470 -52.92 58.93 -9.97
CA ALA A 470 -53.52 60.23 -10.26
C ALA A 470 -54.71 60.56 -9.35
N LEU A 471 -55.47 59.54 -8.93
CA LEU A 471 -56.56 59.69 -7.97
C LEU A 471 -56.06 59.82 -6.53
N ALA A 472 -54.97 59.15 -6.17
CA ALA A 472 -54.33 59.31 -4.85
C ALA A 472 -53.75 60.72 -4.65
N VAL A 473 -53.16 61.32 -5.69
CA VAL A 473 -52.66 62.72 -5.65
C VAL A 473 -53.78 63.76 -5.53
N ARG A 474 -55.03 63.41 -5.83
CA ARG A 474 -56.19 64.30 -5.63
C ARG A 474 -56.77 64.27 -4.21
N ASN A 475 -56.36 63.32 -3.37
CA ASN A 475 -56.89 63.13 -2.01
C ASN A 475 -55.88 63.49 -0.90
N THR A 476 -54.80 64.18 -1.25
CA THR A 476 -53.90 64.92 -0.33
C THR A 476 -53.94 66.39 -0.71
#